data_AF-A0A369UNQ3-F1
#
_entry.id   AF-A0A369UNQ3-F1
#
_cell.length_a   1.000
_cell.length_b   1.000
_cell.length_c   1.000
_cell.angle_alpha   90.00
_cell.angle_beta   90.00
_cell.angle_gamma   90.00
#
_symmetry.space_group_name_H-M   'P 1'
#
loop_
_entity.id
_entity.type
_entity.pdbx_description
1 polymer ?
#
loop_
_entity_poly.entity_id
_entity_poly.type
_entity_poly.pdbx_seq_one_letter_code
_entity_poly.pdbx_strand_id
1 'polypeptide(L)'
;MFRWILEIWAGSSPVEFESSFGLTESVQRLKAATRRWALFNVSQEAAAGTVTQSRVSLQRVIPMVGNSFKPFFTGRFQESHGKIILSGRFTLHWLVKIFLGFWFGFCVLFTALAAFAAIRSQQVAAMPLAGIVMLALGLGIVRIGGWFSRNDPAWLSDVIRHALSTPMVAPPVGSGMGSNVAQLGKPSTSGPPKVILVVTAVLALLGVMSFASAITGIQSYQGSATGSVVTHYANDGLRYGVAAYGLLMLALSYGIYRRRLLAWRMGFAILIVGVAIQALTLATSNDLGQARASALFFCVASAFFTIIWGRWWYAQRIHFHD
;
A
#
# COMPACT_ATOMS: atom_id res chain seq x y z
N MET A 1 -13.93 19.55 0.99
CA MET A 1 -12.58 19.23 0.46
C MET A 1 -11.46 20.04 1.10
N PHE A 2 -11.59 21.36 1.26
CA PHE A 2 -10.50 22.21 1.76
C PHE A 2 -9.95 21.81 3.16
N ARG A 3 -10.83 21.46 4.11
CA ARG A 3 -10.43 20.96 5.44
C ARG A 3 -9.50 19.75 5.38
N TRP A 4 -9.76 18.79 4.48
CA TRP A 4 -8.93 17.59 4.34
C TRP A 4 -7.53 17.91 3.81
N ILE A 5 -7.41 18.86 2.87
CA ILE A 5 -6.10 19.33 2.39
C ILE A 5 -5.36 20.01 3.53
N LEU A 6 -6.04 20.86 4.31
CA LEU A 6 -5.45 21.49 5.49
C LEU A 6 -5.00 20.45 6.52
N GLU A 7 -5.77 19.41 6.79
CA GLU A 7 -5.41 18.32 7.71
C GLU A 7 -4.17 17.55 7.24
N ILE A 8 -3.99 17.35 5.93
CA ILE A 8 -2.78 16.74 5.37
C ILE A 8 -1.54 17.57 5.71
N TRP A 9 -1.64 18.89 5.58
CA TRP A 9 -0.52 19.81 5.78
C TRP A 9 -0.29 20.15 7.25
N ALA A 10 -1.33 20.54 7.98
CA ALA A 10 -1.29 21.00 9.37
C ALA A 10 -1.35 19.85 10.40
N GLY A 11 -1.82 18.67 10.00
CA GLY A 11 -2.17 17.56 10.89
C GLY A 11 -3.63 17.60 11.36
N SER A 12 -4.02 16.56 12.09
CA SER A 12 -5.32 16.48 12.77
C SER A 12 -5.47 17.58 13.82
N SER A 13 -6.69 17.71 14.35
CA SER A 13 -6.91 18.44 15.61
C SER A 13 -5.95 17.91 16.69
N PRO A 14 -5.48 18.79 17.61
CA PRO A 14 -4.69 18.36 18.76
C PRO A 14 -5.40 17.26 19.54
N VAL A 15 -4.63 16.27 19.99
CA VAL A 15 -5.09 15.17 20.83
C VAL A 15 -4.23 15.15 22.09
N GLU A 16 -4.88 14.93 23.22
CA GLU A 16 -4.26 14.92 24.54
C GLU A 16 -4.51 13.57 25.22
N PHE A 17 -3.48 13.06 25.88
CA PHE A 17 -3.52 11.84 26.66
C PHE A 17 -3.02 12.12 28.06
N GLU A 18 -3.91 12.07 29.04
CA GLU A 18 -3.56 12.19 30.45
C GLU A 18 -2.84 10.92 30.92
N SER A 19 -1.73 11.11 31.63
CA SER A 19 -1.00 10.03 32.29
C SER A 19 -1.33 9.98 33.77
N SER A 20 -1.55 8.77 34.27
CA SER A 20 -1.74 8.50 35.70
C SER A 20 -0.41 8.45 36.48
N PHE A 21 0.72 8.69 35.81
CA PHE A 21 2.07 8.52 36.34
C PHE A 21 2.88 9.82 36.28
N GLY A 22 3.97 9.86 37.05
CA GLY A 22 4.95 10.94 36.96
C GLY A 22 5.61 11.00 35.57
N LEU A 23 6.27 12.12 35.26
CA LEU A 23 6.80 12.39 33.94
C LEU A 23 7.79 11.33 33.44
N THR A 24 8.80 11.02 34.26
CA THR A 24 9.84 10.05 33.93
C THR A 24 9.25 8.64 33.73
N GLU A 25 8.33 8.25 34.60
CA GLU A 25 7.65 6.95 34.51
C GLU A 25 6.78 6.87 33.26
N SER A 26 6.04 7.93 32.93
CA SER A 26 5.21 8.02 31.72
C SER A 26 6.04 7.85 30.45
N VAL A 27 7.19 8.52 30.38
CA VAL A 27 8.15 8.39 29.26
C VAL A 27 8.67 6.95 29.17
N GLN A 28 9.08 6.36 30.30
CA GLN A 28 9.62 5.00 30.34
C GLN A 28 8.58 3.96 29.93
N ARG A 29 7.33 4.08 30.39
CA ARG A 29 6.22 3.20 30.04
C ARG A 29 5.86 3.28 28.57
N LEU A 30 5.72 4.48 28.03
CA LEU A 30 5.45 4.65 26.60
C LEU A 30 6.61 4.15 25.75
N LYS A 31 7.86 4.32 26.21
CA LYS A 31 9.05 3.78 25.55
C LYS A 31 9.08 2.24 25.61
N ALA A 32 8.62 1.62 26.70
CA ALA A 32 8.52 0.16 26.81
C ALA A 32 7.40 -0.43 25.93
N ALA A 33 6.30 0.31 25.75
CA ALA A 33 5.21 -0.07 24.84
C ALA A 33 5.53 0.15 23.35
N THR A 34 6.67 0.77 23.02
CA THR A 34 7.03 1.14 21.65
C THR A 34 8.36 0.51 21.23
N ARG A 35 8.51 0.19 19.94
CA ARG A 35 9.75 -0.36 19.37
C ARG A 35 10.61 0.76 18.78
N ARG A 36 11.93 0.62 18.91
CA ARG A 36 12.89 1.53 18.25
C ARG A 36 13.01 1.19 16.76
N TRP A 37 13.09 2.21 15.91
CA TRP A 37 13.16 2.09 14.44
C TRP A 37 14.20 1.11 13.90
N ALA A 38 15.34 0.95 14.58
CA ALA A 38 16.47 0.14 14.11
C ALA A 38 16.21 -1.38 14.11
N LEU A 39 15.14 -1.86 14.77
CA LEU A 39 14.79 -3.27 14.82
C LEU A 39 13.82 -3.62 13.69
N PHE A 40 14.30 -3.58 12.45
CA PHE A 40 13.53 -3.85 11.22
C PHE A 40 12.93 -5.27 11.09
N ASN A 41 13.17 -6.15 12.06
CA ASN A 41 12.55 -7.47 12.16
C ASN A 41 11.25 -7.42 12.98
N VAL A 42 10.35 -6.49 12.64
CA VAL A 42 9.01 -6.56 13.20
C VAL A 42 8.24 -7.62 12.42
N SER A 43 8.16 -8.83 12.96
CA SER A 43 7.30 -9.90 12.45
C SER A 43 5.83 -9.69 12.80
N GLN A 44 5.55 -8.74 13.70
CA GLN A 44 4.23 -8.42 14.22
C GLN A 44 3.93 -6.93 14.06
N GLU A 45 2.66 -6.57 14.19
CA GLU A 45 2.27 -5.17 14.23
C GLU A 45 2.78 -4.50 15.51
N ALA A 46 3.36 -3.29 15.40
CA ALA A 46 3.88 -2.57 16.56
C ALA A 46 3.80 -1.05 16.38
N ALA A 47 3.74 -0.32 17.49
CA ALA A 47 4.00 1.11 17.52
C ALA A 47 5.52 1.30 17.55
N ALA A 48 6.08 1.93 16.52
CA ALA A 48 7.50 2.19 16.43
C ALA A 48 7.77 3.69 16.39
N GLY A 49 8.86 4.13 17.02
CA GLY A 49 9.05 5.55 17.21
C GLY A 49 10.21 6.00 18.07
N THR A 50 10.23 7.30 18.30
CA THR A 50 11.07 7.98 19.27
C THR A 50 10.18 8.47 20.40
N VAL A 51 10.54 8.15 21.64
CA VAL A 51 9.84 8.61 22.84
C VAL A 51 10.85 9.27 23.75
N THR A 52 10.75 10.60 23.87
CA THR A 52 11.43 11.43 24.86
C THR A 52 10.40 12.37 25.50
N GLN A 53 10.77 13.03 26.59
CA GLN A 53 9.94 14.06 27.21
C GLN A 53 9.57 15.18 26.21
N SER A 54 10.57 15.73 25.52
CA SER A 54 10.41 16.86 24.61
C SER A 54 9.82 16.47 23.25
N ARG A 55 9.91 15.20 22.86
CA ARG A 55 9.47 14.74 21.55
C ARG A 55 9.03 13.28 21.58
N VAL A 56 7.77 13.08 21.24
CA VAL A 56 7.17 11.77 20.97
C VAL A 56 6.82 11.74 19.48
N SER A 57 7.32 10.75 18.76
CA SER A 57 7.00 10.51 17.35
C SER A 57 6.79 9.02 17.12
N LEU A 58 5.53 8.61 16.91
CA LEU A 58 5.12 7.21 16.82
C LEU A 58 4.38 6.94 15.52
N GLN A 59 4.61 5.75 14.94
CA GLN A 59 3.92 5.23 13.77
C GLN A 59 3.50 3.78 14.01
N ARG A 60 2.36 3.38 13.45
CA ARG A 60 1.99 1.96 13.35
C ARG A 60 2.77 1.28 12.22
N VAL A 61 3.67 0.39 12.60
CA VAL A 61 4.41 -0.47 11.67
C VAL A 61 3.65 -1.78 11.53
N ILE A 62 3.19 -2.04 10.31
CA ILE A 62 2.59 -3.32 9.91
C ILE A 62 3.64 -4.00 9.03
N PRO A 63 4.09 -5.22 9.38
CA PRO A 63 5.11 -5.93 8.61
C PRO A 63 4.72 -6.00 7.13
N MET A 64 5.67 -5.66 6.25
CA MET A 64 5.51 -5.75 4.79
C MET A 64 4.43 -4.86 4.17
N VAL A 65 3.79 -3.96 4.95
CA VAL A 65 2.85 -2.96 4.43
C VAL A 65 3.47 -1.58 4.54
N GLY A 66 4.18 -1.19 3.48
CA GLY A 66 4.69 0.16 3.28
C GLY A 66 3.57 1.08 2.78
N ASN A 67 3.24 2.10 3.57
CA ASN A 67 2.37 3.18 3.13
C ASN A 67 2.94 4.49 3.66
N SER A 68 3.51 5.29 2.76
CA SER A 68 4.11 6.59 3.10
C SER A 68 3.07 7.60 3.59
N PHE A 69 1.79 7.40 3.27
CA PHE A 69 0.68 8.24 3.71
C PHE A 69 0.11 7.83 5.08
N LYS A 70 0.83 6.99 5.83
CA LYS A 70 0.46 6.67 7.21
C LYS A 70 0.64 7.89 8.12
N PRO A 71 -0.32 8.17 9.01
CA PRO A 71 -0.17 9.23 9.99
C PRO A 71 0.83 8.82 11.06
N PHE A 72 1.62 9.80 11.48
CA PHE A 72 2.51 9.75 12.64
C PHE A 72 1.86 10.55 13.76
N PHE A 73 1.81 9.98 14.96
CA PHE A 73 1.59 10.81 16.14
C PHE A 73 2.87 11.60 16.41
N THR A 74 2.78 12.93 16.46
CA THR A 74 3.89 13.81 16.88
C THR A 74 3.42 14.71 18.00
N GLY A 75 4.12 14.68 19.14
CA GLY A 75 3.74 15.39 20.36
C GLY A 75 4.88 15.54 21.36
N ARG A 76 4.54 15.98 22.57
CA ARG A 76 5.46 16.13 23.71
C ARG A 76 4.72 15.97 25.02
N PHE A 77 5.42 15.53 26.05
CA PHE A 77 4.87 15.53 27.41
C PHE A 77 4.91 16.96 27.97
N GLN A 78 3.84 17.35 28.62
CA GLN A 78 3.70 18.64 29.31
C GLN A 78 3.10 18.39 30.69
N GLU A 79 3.55 19.15 31.67
CA GLU A 79 2.92 19.16 33.00
C GLU A 79 1.91 20.31 33.02
N SER A 80 0.66 20.00 33.35
CA SER A 80 -0.44 20.96 33.39
C SER A 80 -1.30 20.65 34.61
N HIS A 81 -1.43 21.62 35.52
CA HIS A 81 -2.23 21.50 36.74
C HIS A 81 -1.88 20.26 37.60
N GLY A 82 -0.59 19.96 37.74
CA GLY A 82 -0.10 18.80 38.49
C GLY A 82 -0.37 17.45 37.83
N LYS A 83 -0.83 17.44 36.57
CA LYS A 83 -1.03 16.25 35.75
C LYS A 83 -0.06 16.22 34.58
N ILE A 84 0.39 15.03 34.22
CA ILE A 84 1.24 14.82 33.05
C ILE A 84 0.34 14.55 31.84
N ILE A 85 0.41 15.41 30.83
CA ILE A 85 -0.38 15.31 29.60
C ILE A 85 0.56 15.15 28.40
N LEU A 86 0.38 14.08 27.64
CA LEU A 86 0.98 13.93 26.32
C LEU A 86 0.09 14.62 25.29
N SER A 87 0.54 15.77 24.78
CA SER A 87 -0.19 16.56 23.78
C SER A 87 0.49 16.44 22.41
N GLY A 88 -0.29 16.26 21.36
CA GLY A 88 0.25 16.09 20.02
C GLY A 88 -0.82 16.11 18.93
N ARG A 89 -0.45 15.68 17.73
CA ARG A 89 -1.37 15.55 16.59
C ARG A 89 -0.95 14.40 15.68
N PHE A 90 -1.90 13.87 14.91
CA PHE A 90 -1.62 12.92 13.85
C PHE A 90 -1.33 13.67 12.55
N THR A 91 -0.18 13.40 11.94
CA THR A 91 0.23 14.12 10.73
C THR A 91 1.11 13.25 9.83
N LEU A 92 1.17 13.57 8.54
CA LEU A 92 2.06 12.87 7.62
C LEU A 92 3.53 13.13 7.93
N HIS A 93 4.40 12.19 7.55
CA HIS A 93 5.84 12.38 7.64
C HIS A 93 6.27 13.62 6.84
N TRP A 94 7.21 14.40 7.38
CA TRP A 94 7.63 15.67 6.79
C TRP A 94 8.19 15.51 5.36
N LEU A 95 8.96 14.45 5.09
CA LEU A 95 9.45 14.15 3.74
C LEU A 95 8.31 13.96 2.74
N VAL A 96 7.21 13.31 3.15
CA VAL A 96 6.06 13.07 2.28
C VAL A 96 5.36 14.39 1.97
N LYS A 97 5.27 15.31 2.95
CA LYS A 97 4.73 16.65 2.72
C LYS A 97 5.58 17.44 1.73
N ILE A 98 6.91 17.44 1.89
CA ILE A 98 7.83 18.11 0.94
C ILE A 98 7.67 17.52 -0.46
N PHE A 99 7.69 16.19 -0.58
CA PHE A 99 7.49 15.50 -1.84
C PHE A 99 6.16 15.89 -2.50
N LEU A 100 5.07 15.88 -1.74
CA LEU A 100 3.75 16.28 -2.26
C LEU A 100 3.72 17.75 -2.68
N GLY A 101 4.35 18.65 -1.90
CA GLY A 101 4.44 20.06 -2.25
C GLY A 101 5.20 20.28 -3.56
N PHE A 102 6.35 19.62 -3.70
CA PHE A 102 7.12 19.63 -4.94
C PHE A 102 6.32 19.05 -6.11
N TRP A 103 5.72 17.86 -5.94
CA TRP A 103 4.95 17.18 -6.98
C TRP A 103 3.76 18.01 -7.46
N PHE A 104 2.91 18.48 -6.54
CA PHE A 104 1.75 19.29 -6.88
C PHE A 104 2.16 20.65 -7.46
N GLY A 105 3.19 21.27 -6.90
CA GLY A 105 3.76 22.52 -7.44
C GLY A 105 4.26 22.36 -8.87
N PHE A 106 5.01 21.30 -9.13
CA PHE A 106 5.47 20.94 -10.48
C PHE A 106 4.29 20.72 -11.43
N CYS A 107 3.28 19.94 -11.04
CA CYS A 107 2.13 19.67 -11.90
C CYS A 107 1.34 20.95 -12.21
N VAL A 108 1.16 21.86 -11.25
CA VAL A 108 0.52 23.17 -11.47
C VAL A 108 1.35 24.02 -12.44
N LEU A 109 2.66 24.14 -12.20
CA LEU A 109 3.57 24.90 -13.07
C LEU A 109 3.59 24.33 -14.49
N PHE A 110 3.73 23.02 -14.63
CA PHE A 110 3.69 22.32 -15.91
C PHE A 110 2.38 22.57 -16.64
N THR A 111 1.24 22.44 -15.95
CA THR A 111 -0.08 22.69 -16.54
C THR A 111 -0.20 24.13 -17.05
N ALA A 112 0.28 25.11 -16.27
CA ALA A 112 0.25 26.53 -16.66
C ALA A 112 1.15 26.81 -17.88
N LEU A 113 2.37 26.28 -17.90
CA LEU A 113 3.30 26.44 -19.03
C LEU A 113 2.77 25.75 -20.29
N ALA A 114 2.21 24.54 -20.15
CA ALA A 114 1.57 23.82 -21.25
C ALA A 114 0.36 24.60 -21.78
N ALA A 115 -0.45 25.21 -20.90
CA ALA A 115 -1.60 26.00 -21.30
C ALA A 115 -1.17 27.26 -22.05
N PHE A 116 -0.10 27.92 -21.60
CA PHE A 116 0.48 29.05 -22.30
C PHE A 116 1.04 28.67 -23.67
N ALA A 117 1.72 27.51 -23.78
CA ALA A 117 2.21 26.99 -25.05
C ALA A 117 1.08 26.62 -26.03
N ALA A 118 -0.02 26.06 -25.51
CA ALA A 118 -1.21 25.71 -26.28
C ALA A 118 -1.86 26.92 -26.97
N ILE A 119 -1.79 28.11 -26.38
CA ILE A 119 -2.27 29.35 -27.02
C ILE A 119 -1.45 29.68 -28.28
N ARG A 120 -0.18 29.28 -28.33
CA ARG A 120 0.75 29.58 -29.43
C ARG A 120 0.84 28.49 -30.49
N SER A 121 0.47 27.25 -30.16
CA SER A 121 0.57 26.11 -31.08
C SER A 121 -0.53 25.09 -30.84
N GLN A 122 -1.30 24.79 -31.89
CA GLN A 122 -2.36 23.79 -31.87
C GLN A 122 -1.82 22.37 -31.64
N GLN A 123 -0.56 22.10 -31.97
CA GLN A 123 0.05 20.77 -31.81
C GLN A 123 0.17 20.33 -30.34
N VAL A 124 0.19 21.28 -29.39
CA VAL A 124 0.29 20.99 -27.95
C VAL A 124 -0.99 21.33 -27.19
N ALA A 125 -2.11 21.56 -27.89
CA ALA A 125 -3.37 21.99 -27.29
C ALA A 125 -3.89 21.03 -26.19
N ALA A 126 -3.59 19.73 -26.30
CA ALA A 126 -3.99 18.72 -25.32
C ALA A 126 -3.01 18.54 -24.14
N MET A 127 -1.79 19.07 -24.20
CA MET A 127 -0.79 18.90 -23.13
C MET A 127 -1.26 19.37 -21.73
N PRO A 128 -2.02 20.47 -21.58
CA PRO A 128 -2.51 20.88 -20.26
C PRO A 128 -3.38 19.81 -19.58
N LEU A 129 -4.13 19.03 -20.37
CA LEU A 129 -4.95 17.94 -19.84
C LEU A 129 -4.10 16.87 -19.16
N ALA A 130 -2.88 16.60 -19.65
CA ALA A 130 -1.98 15.66 -19.00
C ALA A 130 -1.59 16.14 -17.59
N GLY A 131 -1.31 17.43 -17.42
CA GLY A 131 -1.02 18.03 -16.12
C GLY A 131 -2.21 17.96 -15.15
N ILE A 132 -3.42 18.24 -15.64
CA ILE A 132 -4.67 18.12 -14.86
C ILE A 132 -4.91 16.66 -14.44
N VAL A 133 -4.75 15.70 -15.36
CA VAL A 133 -4.89 14.27 -15.05
C VAL A 133 -3.85 13.83 -14.02
N MET A 134 -2.60 14.26 -14.13
CA MET A 134 -1.56 13.98 -13.14
C MET A 134 -1.90 14.56 -11.75
N LEU A 135 -2.45 15.77 -11.68
CA LEU A 135 -2.94 16.36 -10.43
C LEU A 135 -4.04 15.52 -9.79
N ALA A 136 -5.05 15.14 -10.59
CA ALA A 136 -6.17 14.32 -10.13
C ALA A 136 -5.70 12.95 -9.63
N LEU A 137 -4.77 12.30 -10.35
CA LEU A 137 -4.17 11.03 -9.93
C LEU A 137 -3.37 11.18 -8.63
N GLY A 138 -2.57 12.24 -8.49
CA GLY A 138 -1.84 12.54 -7.26
C GLY A 138 -2.77 12.69 -6.05
N LEU A 139 -3.87 13.44 -6.21
CA LEU A 139 -4.91 13.57 -5.18
C LEU A 139 -5.57 12.23 -4.85
N GLY A 140 -5.88 11.43 -5.88
CA GLY A 140 -6.43 10.09 -5.73
C GLY A 140 -5.51 9.16 -4.92
N ILE A 141 -4.21 9.14 -5.24
CA ILE A 141 -3.21 8.33 -4.52
C ILE A 141 -3.13 8.74 -3.05
N VAL A 142 -3.06 10.05 -2.75
CA VAL A 142 -3.03 10.55 -1.36
C VAL A 142 -4.32 10.15 -0.62
N ARG A 143 -5.47 10.27 -1.28
CA ARG A 143 -6.78 9.91 -0.71
C ARG A 143 -6.89 8.42 -0.40
N ILE A 144 -6.46 7.57 -1.32
CA ILE A 144 -6.45 6.11 -1.19
C ILE A 144 -5.45 5.68 -0.11
N GLY A 145 -4.23 6.25 -0.14
CA GLY A 145 -3.19 6.01 0.86
C GLY A 145 -3.64 6.36 2.27
N GLY A 146 -4.26 7.53 2.46
CA GLY A 146 -4.85 7.94 3.75
C GLY A 146 -6.06 7.08 4.16
N TRP A 147 -6.85 6.61 3.21
CA TRP A 147 -7.97 5.70 3.49
C TRP A 147 -7.49 4.34 4.00
N PHE A 148 -6.38 3.80 3.47
CA PHE A 148 -5.77 2.57 3.98
C PHE A 148 -5.25 2.69 5.41
N SER A 149 -4.90 3.90 5.86
CA SER A 149 -4.39 4.18 7.21
C SER A 149 -5.43 4.83 8.14
N ARG A 150 -6.70 4.88 7.76
CA ARG A 150 -7.76 5.58 8.52
C ARG A 150 -7.96 5.09 9.96
N ASN A 151 -7.60 3.83 10.24
CA ASN A 151 -7.70 3.22 11.56
C ASN A 151 -6.42 3.38 12.40
N ASP A 152 -5.31 3.83 11.79
CA ASP A 152 -4.02 3.93 12.47
C ASP A 152 -4.02 4.96 13.61
N PRO A 153 -4.69 6.14 13.49
CA PRO A 153 -4.78 7.09 14.61
C PRO A 153 -5.51 6.50 15.83
N ALA A 154 -6.63 5.80 15.62
CA ALA A 154 -7.38 5.18 16.71
C ALA A 154 -6.53 4.10 17.39
N TRP A 155 -5.94 3.19 16.60
CA TRP A 155 -5.07 2.15 17.11
C TRP A 155 -3.86 2.69 17.90
N LEU A 156 -3.18 3.73 17.38
CA LEU A 156 -2.07 4.37 18.09
C LEU A 156 -2.53 5.06 19.37
N SER A 157 -3.71 5.70 19.33
CA SER A 157 -4.31 6.36 20.51
C SER A 157 -4.58 5.34 21.62
N ASP A 158 -5.05 4.15 21.27
CA ASP A 158 -5.30 3.07 22.23
C ASP A 158 -3.99 2.56 22.85
N VAL A 159 -2.95 2.34 22.03
CA VAL A 159 -1.61 1.95 22.53
C VAL A 159 -1.06 3.01 23.50
N ILE A 160 -1.17 4.29 23.14
CA ILE A 160 -0.71 5.40 23.98
C ILE A 160 -1.51 5.44 25.29
N ARG A 161 -2.84 5.41 25.22
CA ARG A 161 -3.72 5.47 26.40
C ARG A 161 -3.45 4.28 27.33
N HIS A 162 -3.32 3.08 26.79
CA HIS A 162 -3.07 1.89 27.59
C HIS A 162 -1.72 1.97 28.33
N ALA A 163 -0.67 2.46 27.65
CA ALA A 163 0.65 2.67 28.27
C ALA A 163 0.65 3.72 29.38
N LEU A 164 -0.24 4.72 29.30
CA LEU A 164 -0.31 5.85 30.23
C LEU A 164 -1.36 5.72 31.34
N SER A 165 -2.34 4.80 31.21
CA SER A 165 -3.42 4.63 32.19
C SER A 165 -3.38 3.32 32.96
N THR A 166 -2.73 2.27 32.46
CA THR A 166 -2.80 0.94 33.10
C THR A 166 -1.72 0.80 34.17
N PRO A 167 -2.05 0.52 35.45
CA PRO A 167 -1.06 0.17 36.46
C PRO A 167 -0.25 -1.03 35.96
N MET A 168 1.08 -0.92 35.99
CA MET A 168 1.95 -2.00 35.55
C MET A 168 1.85 -3.10 36.61
N VAL A 169 1.06 -4.14 36.35
CA VAL A 169 1.21 -5.39 37.09
C VAL A 169 2.63 -5.85 36.79
N ALA A 170 3.48 -5.87 37.82
CA ALA A 170 4.88 -6.26 37.68
C ALA A 170 4.94 -7.58 36.89
N PRO A 171 5.71 -7.65 35.80
CA PRO A 171 5.80 -8.88 35.04
C PRO A 171 6.37 -9.98 35.94
N PRO A 172 5.86 -11.21 35.89
CA PRO A 172 6.58 -12.33 36.47
C PRO A 172 7.97 -12.37 35.81
N VAL A 173 8.99 -12.36 36.67
CA VAL A 173 10.40 -12.40 36.27
C VAL A 173 10.61 -13.66 35.43
N GLY A 174 10.67 -13.51 34.10
CA GLY A 174 10.96 -14.61 33.18
C GLY A 174 10.14 -14.69 31.89
N SER A 175 8.98 -14.03 31.78
CA SER A 175 8.16 -14.10 30.55
C SER A 175 8.32 -12.84 29.71
N GLY A 176 8.90 -12.97 28.50
CA GLY A 176 9.11 -11.88 27.56
C GLY A 176 7.84 -11.05 27.33
N MET A 177 7.85 -9.81 27.82
CA MET A 177 6.72 -8.88 27.87
C MET A 177 6.25 -8.36 26.49
N GLY A 178 6.81 -8.89 25.40
CA GLY A 178 6.45 -8.52 24.04
C GLY A 178 5.14 -9.12 23.52
N SER A 179 4.52 -10.08 24.22
CA SER A 179 3.36 -10.83 23.70
C SER A 179 2.00 -10.23 24.02
N ASN A 180 1.83 -9.55 25.16
CA ASN A 180 0.49 -9.23 25.67
C ASN A 180 -0.10 -7.95 25.08
N VAL A 181 0.73 -6.95 24.77
CA VAL A 181 0.26 -5.72 24.08
C VAL A 181 -0.04 -5.99 22.60
N ALA A 182 0.67 -6.96 21.98
CA ALA A 182 0.42 -7.38 20.59
C ALA A 182 -0.89 -8.18 20.42
N GLN A 183 -1.47 -8.71 21.49
CA GLN A 183 -2.76 -9.41 21.44
C GLN A 183 -3.99 -8.48 21.59
N LEU A 184 -3.83 -7.28 22.14
CA LEU A 184 -4.94 -6.36 22.41
C LEU A 184 -5.57 -5.73 21.15
N GLY A 185 -4.94 -5.89 19.98
CA GLY A 185 -5.36 -5.26 18.73
C GLY A 185 -5.73 -6.24 17.62
N LYS A 186 -6.03 -7.51 17.93
CA LYS A 186 -6.70 -8.38 16.94
C LYS A 186 -8.18 -8.05 16.98
N PRO A 187 -8.73 -7.22 16.07
CA PRO A 187 -10.16 -7.28 15.84
C PRO A 187 -10.44 -8.72 15.43
N SER A 188 -11.36 -9.37 16.15
CA SER A 188 -11.96 -10.65 15.78
C SER A 188 -12.83 -10.45 14.52
N THR A 189 -12.26 -9.92 13.45
CA THR A 189 -12.92 -9.98 12.15
C THR A 189 -12.84 -11.43 11.72
N SER A 190 -13.91 -12.17 11.99
CA SER A 190 -14.17 -13.53 11.51
C SER A 190 -14.14 -13.65 9.98
N GLY A 191 -13.97 -12.53 9.25
CA GLY A 191 -13.83 -12.49 7.81
C GLY A 191 -12.39 -12.73 7.29
N PRO A 192 -12.26 -13.10 6.00
CA PRO A 192 -10.98 -13.08 5.30
C PRO A 192 -10.29 -11.70 5.38
N PRO A 193 -8.96 -11.66 5.59
CA PRO A 193 -8.19 -10.44 5.45
C PRO A 193 -8.53 -9.75 4.13
N LYS A 194 -8.73 -8.42 4.15
CA LYS A 194 -9.13 -7.65 2.95
C LYS A 194 -8.21 -7.88 1.76
N VAL A 195 -6.92 -8.11 2.01
CA VAL A 195 -5.92 -8.46 0.99
C VAL A 195 -6.32 -9.72 0.23
N ILE A 196 -6.75 -10.78 0.92
CA ILE A 196 -7.18 -12.04 0.30
C ILE A 196 -8.37 -11.77 -0.62
N LEU A 197 -9.34 -10.95 -0.18
CA LEU A 197 -10.50 -10.57 -0.99
C LEU A 197 -10.10 -9.81 -2.26
N VAL A 198 -9.18 -8.83 -2.15
CA VAL A 198 -8.71 -8.06 -3.31
C VAL A 198 -7.98 -8.95 -4.30
N VAL A 199 -7.03 -9.78 -3.84
CA VAL A 199 -6.28 -10.71 -4.72
C VAL A 199 -7.24 -11.71 -5.39
N THR A 200 -8.19 -12.26 -4.62
CA THR A 200 -9.24 -13.15 -5.13
C THR A 200 -10.05 -12.45 -6.23
N ALA A 201 -10.55 -11.25 -5.99
CA ALA A 201 -11.38 -10.51 -6.94
C ALA A 201 -10.63 -10.18 -8.23
N VAL A 202 -9.35 -9.77 -8.13
CA VAL A 202 -8.51 -9.51 -9.31
C VAL A 202 -8.29 -10.78 -10.12
N LEU A 203 -7.91 -11.89 -9.49
CA LEU A 203 -7.70 -13.16 -10.19
C LEU A 203 -9.00 -13.71 -10.79
N ALA A 204 -10.12 -13.54 -10.09
CA ALA A 204 -11.43 -13.94 -10.60
C ALA A 204 -11.80 -13.14 -11.84
N LEU A 205 -11.65 -11.81 -11.79
CA LEU A 205 -11.94 -10.93 -12.92
C LEU A 205 -11.05 -11.28 -14.13
N LEU A 206 -9.75 -11.48 -13.92
CA LEU A 206 -8.83 -11.90 -14.99
C LEU A 206 -9.24 -13.26 -15.59
N GLY A 207 -9.66 -14.21 -14.75
CA GLY A 207 -10.16 -15.51 -15.19
C GLY A 207 -11.43 -15.39 -16.03
N VAL A 208 -12.42 -14.62 -15.56
CA VAL A 208 -13.67 -14.35 -16.31
C VAL A 208 -13.40 -13.66 -17.63
N MET A 209 -12.54 -12.62 -17.63
CA MET A 209 -12.17 -11.90 -18.86
C MET A 209 -11.47 -12.83 -19.86
N SER A 210 -10.56 -13.70 -19.40
CA SER A 210 -9.90 -14.68 -20.26
C SER A 210 -10.90 -15.66 -20.87
N PHE A 211 -11.87 -16.12 -20.07
CA PHE A 211 -12.92 -17.03 -20.54
C PHE A 211 -13.86 -16.36 -21.57
N ALA A 212 -14.29 -15.13 -21.30
CA ALA A 212 -15.10 -14.34 -22.23
C ALA A 212 -14.36 -14.07 -23.55
N SER A 213 -13.07 -13.76 -23.48
CA SER A 213 -12.19 -13.58 -24.63
C SER A 213 -12.07 -14.87 -25.47
N ALA A 214 -11.91 -16.03 -24.82
CA ALA A 214 -11.87 -17.31 -25.52
C ALA A 214 -13.20 -17.66 -26.23
N ILE A 215 -14.34 -17.44 -25.56
CA ILE A 215 -15.68 -17.68 -26.13
C ILE A 215 -15.92 -16.79 -27.35
N THR A 216 -15.71 -15.48 -27.20
CA THR A 216 -15.94 -14.51 -28.28
C THR A 216 -14.90 -14.61 -29.40
N GLY A 217 -13.75 -15.23 -29.14
CA GLY A 217 -12.63 -15.30 -30.06
C GLY A 217 -11.90 -13.96 -30.25
N ILE A 218 -12.20 -12.95 -29.43
CA ILE A 218 -11.58 -11.63 -29.47
C ILE A 218 -10.32 -11.67 -28.59
N GLN A 219 -9.16 -11.42 -29.18
CA GLN A 219 -7.87 -11.39 -28.49
C GLN A 219 -7.57 -10.00 -27.90
N SER A 220 -7.79 -8.94 -28.67
CA SER A 220 -7.63 -7.57 -28.18
C SER A 220 -8.52 -6.59 -28.93
N TYR A 221 -8.90 -5.53 -28.23
CA TYR A 221 -9.67 -4.40 -28.75
C TYR A 221 -8.84 -3.13 -28.57
N GLN A 222 -8.57 -2.43 -29.68
CA GLN A 222 -7.93 -1.11 -29.67
C GLN A 222 -8.90 -0.09 -30.27
N GLY A 223 -9.45 0.78 -29.42
CA GLY A 223 -10.26 1.92 -29.85
C GLY A 223 -9.40 3.17 -30.03
N SER A 224 -9.57 3.86 -31.15
CA SER A 224 -9.01 5.18 -31.43
C SER A 224 -10.10 6.16 -31.83
N ALA A 225 -9.78 7.46 -31.90
CA ALA A 225 -10.71 8.46 -32.40
C ALA A 225 -11.10 8.24 -33.88
N THR A 226 -10.31 7.47 -34.64
CA THR A 226 -10.50 7.21 -36.07
C THR A 226 -11.17 5.87 -36.37
N GLY A 227 -11.38 5.02 -35.35
CA GLY A 227 -12.01 3.72 -35.53
C GLY A 227 -11.67 2.74 -34.41
N SER A 228 -12.06 1.48 -34.59
CA SER A 228 -11.70 0.40 -33.66
C SER A 228 -11.12 -0.78 -34.41
N VAL A 229 -10.05 -1.37 -33.87
CA VAL A 229 -9.42 -2.58 -34.38
C VAL A 229 -9.71 -3.71 -33.40
N VAL A 230 -10.47 -4.71 -33.86
CA VAL A 230 -10.71 -5.96 -33.15
C VAL A 230 -9.79 -7.01 -33.73
N THR A 231 -8.95 -7.61 -32.89
CA THR A 231 -8.08 -8.72 -33.29
C THR A 231 -8.68 -10.02 -32.80
N HIS A 232 -8.66 -11.04 -33.66
CA HIS A 232 -9.12 -12.39 -33.33
C HIS A 232 -7.93 -13.33 -33.17
N TYR A 233 -8.14 -14.41 -32.41
CA TYR A 233 -7.11 -15.43 -32.26
C TYR A 233 -6.78 -16.09 -33.60
N ALA A 234 -5.49 -16.29 -33.86
CA ALA A 234 -5.01 -16.86 -35.12
C ALA A 234 -5.44 -18.33 -35.34
N ASN A 235 -5.73 -19.07 -34.28
CA ASN A 235 -6.24 -20.44 -34.34
C ASN A 235 -7.05 -20.82 -33.09
N ASP A 236 -7.81 -21.91 -33.19
CA ASP A 236 -8.62 -22.42 -32.07
C ASP A 236 -7.77 -22.97 -30.92
N GLY A 237 -6.56 -23.47 -31.20
CA GLY A 237 -5.64 -23.93 -30.16
C GLY A 237 -5.31 -22.85 -29.13
N LEU A 238 -5.03 -21.62 -29.60
CA LEU A 238 -4.80 -20.47 -28.73
C LEU A 238 -6.05 -20.10 -27.92
N ARG A 239 -7.24 -20.20 -28.53
CA ARG A 239 -8.51 -19.97 -27.82
C ARG A 239 -8.71 -20.96 -26.69
N TYR A 240 -8.49 -22.26 -26.95
CA TYR A 240 -8.57 -23.29 -25.91
C TYR A 240 -7.51 -23.10 -24.82
N GLY A 241 -6.30 -22.68 -25.18
CA GLY A 241 -5.24 -22.33 -24.22
C GLY A 241 -5.65 -21.20 -23.29
N VAL A 242 -6.25 -20.13 -23.83
CA VAL A 242 -6.75 -18.99 -23.03
C VAL A 242 -7.94 -19.39 -22.16
N ALA A 243 -8.84 -20.23 -22.67
CA ALA A 243 -9.95 -20.77 -21.87
C ALA A 243 -9.42 -21.59 -20.67
N ALA A 244 -8.45 -22.48 -20.90
CA ALA A 244 -7.83 -23.28 -19.85
C ALA A 244 -7.10 -22.41 -18.82
N TYR A 245 -6.39 -21.37 -19.27
CA TYR A 245 -5.76 -20.38 -18.39
C TYR A 245 -6.80 -19.61 -17.55
N GLY A 246 -7.92 -19.22 -18.15
CA GLY A 246 -9.03 -18.58 -17.43
C GLY A 246 -9.60 -19.46 -16.33
N LEU A 247 -9.84 -20.75 -16.63
CA LEU A 247 -10.29 -21.74 -15.64
C LEU A 247 -9.28 -21.94 -14.51
N LEU A 248 -7.99 -22.03 -14.84
CA LEU A 248 -6.92 -22.10 -13.84
C LEU A 248 -6.93 -20.88 -12.92
N MET A 249 -7.09 -19.68 -13.46
CA MET A 249 -7.17 -18.44 -12.67
C MET A 249 -8.39 -18.41 -11.73
N LEU A 250 -9.54 -18.89 -12.20
CA LEU A 250 -10.74 -19.03 -11.36
C LEU A 250 -10.53 -20.06 -10.24
N ALA A 251 -9.92 -21.20 -10.55
CA ALA A 251 -9.60 -22.22 -9.54
C ALA A 251 -8.61 -21.70 -8.49
N LEU A 252 -7.58 -20.95 -8.90
CA LEU A 252 -6.64 -20.32 -7.99
C LEU A 252 -7.27 -19.21 -7.14
N SER A 253 -8.12 -18.38 -7.75
CA SER A 253 -8.90 -17.37 -7.03
C SER A 253 -9.74 -18.01 -5.93
N TYR A 254 -10.48 -19.07 -6.25
CA TYR A 254 -11.27 -19.82 -5.27
C TYR A 254 -10.38 -20.47 -4.19
N GLY A 255 -9.24 -21.04 -4.57
CA GLY A 255 -8.28 -21.62 -3.63
C GLY A 255 -7.69 -20.58 -2.67
N ILE A 256 -7.38 -19.38 -3.15
CA ILE A 256 -6.88 -18.26 -2.34
C ILE A 256 -7.97 -17.74 -1.40
N TYR A 257 -9.21 -17.62 -1.87
CA TYR A 257 -10.36 -17.28 -1.04
C TYR A 257 -10.57 -18.27 0.11
N ARG A 258 -10.43 -19.58 -0.19
CA ARG A 258 -10.47 -20.68 0.78
C ARG A 258 -9.17 -20.82 1.59
N ARG A 259 -8.21 -19.92 1.39
CA ARG A 259 -6.92 -19.86 2.11
C ARG A 259 -6.08 -21.14 2.01
N ARG A 260 -6.12 -21.83 0.87
CA ARG A 260 -5.26 -23.00 0.61
C ARG A 260 -3.84 -22.58 0.25
N LEU A 261 -2.85 -23.07 0.98
CA LEU A 261 -1.44 -22.70 0.74
C LEU A 261 -0.94 -23.11 -0.65
N LEU A 262 -1.43 -24.23 -1.19
CA LEU A 262 -1.08 -24.66 -2.55
C LEU A 262 -1.50 -23.63 -3.60
N ALA A 263 -2.75 -23.15 -3.54
CA ALA A 263 -3.26 -22.15 -4.48
C ALA A 263 -2.47 -20.84 -4.41
N TRP A 264 -2.07 -20.46 -3.18
CA TRP A 264 -1.15 -19.34 -2.98
C TRP A 264 0.21 -19.57 -3.63
N ARG A 265 0.85 -20.73 -3.44
CA ARG A 265 2.15 -21.03 -4.09
C ARG A 265 2.03 -21.03 -5.62
N MET A 266 0.95 -21.59 -6.16
CA MET A 266 0.69 -21.65 -7.59
C MET A 266 0.48 -20.26 -8.21
N GLY A 267 -0.19 -19.33 -7.52
CA GLY A 267 -0.33 -17.95 -7.99
C GLY A 267 1.03 -17.26 -8.20
N PHE A 268 2.00 -17.51 -7.32
CA PHE A 268 3.37 -17.00 -7.50
C PHE A 268 4.14 -17.71 -8.60
N ALA A 269 3.97 -19.03 -8.73
CA ALA A 269 4.56 -19.78 -9.83
C ALA A 269 4.12 -19.22 -11.20
N ILE A 270 2.84 -18.86 -11.35
CA ILE A 270 2.35 -18.24 -12.59
C ILE A 270 3.04 -16.91 -12.87
N LEU A 271 3.30 -16.08 -11.86
CA LEU A 271 4.05 -14.84 -12.08
C LEU A 271 5.47 -15.08 -12.56
N ILE A 272 6.19 -16.03 -11.94
CA ILE A 272 7.55 -16.40 -12.36
C ILE A 272 7.52 -16.89 -13.81
N VAL A 273 6.59 -17.79 -14.14
CA VAL A 273 6.43 -18.31 -15.50
C VAL A 273 6.11 -17.17 -16.48
N GLY A 274 5.25 -16.22 -16.10
CA GLY A 274 4.92 -15.05 -16.92
C GLY A 274 6.14 -14.17 -17.21
N VAL A 275 6.98 -13.89 -16.20
CA VAL A 275 8.24 -13.15 -16.39
C VAL A 275 9.21 -13.95 -17.26
N ALA A 276 9.33 -15.25 -17.05
CA ALA A 276 10.21 -16.12 -17.83
C ALA A 276 9.79 -16.17 -19.31
N ILE A 277 8.49 -16.27 -19.60
CA ILE A 277 7.96 -16.24 -20.96
C ILE A 277 8.22 -14.87 -21.62
N GLN A 278 8.06 -13.76 -20.89
CA GLN A 278 8.37 -12.42 -21.42
C GLN A 278 9.87 -12.30 -21.76
N ALA A 279 10.75 -12.76 -20.87
CA ALA A 279 12.19 -12.74 -21.09
C ALA A 279 12.60 -13.65 -22.26
N LEU A 280 12.02 -14.84 -22.36
CA LEU A 280 12.25 -15.76 -23.47
C LEU A 280 11.79 -15.15 -24.79
N THR A 281 10.58 -14.59 -24.83
CA THR A 281 10.06 -13.89 -26.02
C THR A 281 10.98 -12.76 -26.46
N LEU A 282 11.49 -11.95 -25.52
CA LEU A 282 12.45 -10.89 -25.82
C LEU A 282 13.77 -11.44 -26.39
N ALA A 283 14.24 -12.59 -25.88
CA ALA A 283 15.49 -13.22 -26.31
C ALA A 283 15.37 -13.88 -27.69
N THR A 284 14.20 -14.44 -28.03
CA THR A 284 14.00 -15.18 -29.30
C THR A 284 13.44 -14.32 -30.42
N SER A 285 12.86 -13.15 -30.12
CA SER A 285 12.26 -12.28 -31.14
C SER A 285 13.32 -11.44 -31.85
N ASN A 286 13.60 -11.78 -33.11
CA ASN A 286 14.54 -11.04 -33.95
C ASN A 286 13.92 -9.75 -34.56
N ASP A 287 12.59 -9.64 -34.58
CA ASP A 287 11.85 -8.61 -35.32
C ASP A 287 11.21 -7.52 -34.43
N LEU A 288 11.84 -7.19 -33.30
CA LEU A 288 11.27 -6.19 -32.39
C LEU A 288 11.50 -4.74 -32.82
N GLY A 289 12.43 -4.48 -33.74
CA GLY A 289 12.74 -3.15 -34.25
C GLY A 289 12.82 -2.07 -33.15
N GLN A 290 12.05 -1.00 -33.31
CA GLN A 290 11.96 0.10 -32.34
C GLN A 290 11.26 -0.28 -31.01
N ALA A 291 10.47 -1.36 -31.00
CA ALA A 291 9.81 -1.86 -29.79
C ALA A 291 10.75 -2.64 -28.86
N ARG A 292 12.00 -2.93 -29.28
CA ARG A 292 12.94 -3.69 -28.45
C ARG A 292 13.27 -2.98 -27.13
N ALA A 293 13.44 -1.66 -27.16
CA ALA A 293 13.75 -0.88 -25.97
C ALA A 293 12.60 -0.89 -24.95
N SER A 294 11.35 -0.72 -25.42
CA SER A 294 10.18 -0.79 -24.55
C SER A 294 9.96 -2.21 -24.01
N ALA A 295 10.13 -3.24 -24.84
CA ALA A 295 10.04 -4.64 -24.41
C ALA A 295 11.10 -4.98 -23.34
N LEU A 296 12.35 -4.53 -23.51
CA LEU A 296 13.41 -4.69 -22.51
C LEU A 296 13.04 -3.98 -21.19
N PHE A 297 12.56 -2.74 -21.27
CA PHE A 297 12.12 -1.99 -20.10
C PHE A 297 11.01 -2.72 -19.34
N PHE A 298 9.96 -3.18 -20.03
CA PHE A 298 8.87 -3.92 -19.39
C PHE A 298 9.33 -5.25 -18.80
N CYS A 299 10.23 -5.97 -19.48
CA CYS A 299 10.81 -7.21 -18.96
C CYS A 299 11.57 -6.97 -17.64
N VAL A 300 12.45 -5.97 -17.61
CA VAL A 300 13.22 -5.60 -16.41
C VAL A 300 12.30 -5.12 -15.27
N ALA A 301 11.34 -4.25 -15.59
CA ALA A 301 10.37 -3.76 -14.62
C ALA A 301 9.53 -4.92 -14.04
N SER A 302 9.04 -5.83 -14.89
CA SER A 302 8.25 -7.00 -14.49
C SER A 302 9.04 -7.93 -13.56
N ALA A 303 10.31 -8.19 -13.86
CA ALA A 303 11.20 -8.97 -12.99
C ALA A 303 11.40 -8.29 -11.63
N PHE A 304 11.69 -6.98 -11.62
CA PHE A 304 11.84 -6.20 -10.40
C PHE A 304 10.59 -6.23 -9.52
N PHE A 305 9.41 -5.97 -10.12
CA PHE A 305 8.14 -6.05 -9.41
C PHE A 305 7.87 -7.46 -8.88
N THR A 306 8.19 -8.51 -9.65
CA THR A 306 8.01 -9.90 -9.21
C THR A 306 8.90 -10.24 -8.02
N ILE A 307 10.12 -9.72 -7.93
CA ILE A 307 11.00 -9.91 -6.76
C ILE A 307 10.42 -9.22 -5.51
N ILE A 308 10.03 -7.95 -5.63
CA ILE A 308 9.43 -7.19 -4.52
C ILE A 308 8.14 -7.86 -4.06
N TRP A 309 7.28 -8.20 -5.02
CA TRP A 309 6.00 -8.83 -4.76
C TRP A 309 6.17 -10.25 -4.25
N GLY A 310 7.20 -10.98 -4.65
CA GLY A 310 7.53 -12.31 -4.12
C GLY A 310 7.90 -12.28 -2.64
N ARG A 311 8.63 -11.26 -2.19
CA ARG A 311 8.89 -11.05 -0.74
C ARG A 311 7.59 -10.82 0.03
N TRP A 312 6.72 -9.97 -0.52
CA TRP A 312 5.40 -9.72 0.05
C TRP A 312 4.52 -10.99 0.05
N TRP A 313 4.52 -11.72 -1.06
CA TRP A 313 3.75 -12.94 -1.27
C TRP A 313 4.17 -14.01 -0.25
N TYR A 314 5.48 -14.19 -0.07
CA TYR A 314 6.01 -15.10 0.93
C TYR A 314 5.60 -14.69 2.35
N ALA A 315 5.55 -13.40 2.69
CA ALA A 315 5.17 -12.95 4.01
C ALA A 315 3.69 -13.21 4.35
N GLN A 316 2.79 -13.12 3.37
CA GLN A 316 1.36 -13.36 3.58
C GLN A 316 1.00 -14.85 3.78
N ARG A 317 1.96 -15.78 3.61
CA ARG A 317 1.74 -17.23 3.80
C ARG A 317 1.14 -17.59 5.16
N ILE A 318 1.37 -16.75 6.18
CA ILE A 318 0.85 -16.93 7.55
C ILE A 318 -0.68 -16.93 7.62
N HIS A 319 -1.36 -16.43 6.58
CA HIS A 319 -2.83 -16.42 6.51
C HIS A 319 -3.43 -17.66 5.85
N PHE A 320 -2.59 -18.57 5.34
CA PHE A 320 -3.00 -19.77 4.63
C PHE A 320 -2.83 -20.99 5.52
N HIS A 321 -3.72 -21.96 5.34
CA HIS A 321 -3.66 -23.25 6.01
C HIS A 321 -3.11 -24.29 5.02
N ASP A 322 -2.37 -25.27 5.57
CA ASP A 322 -1.86 -26.41 4.81
C ASP A 322 -3.01 -27.27 4.25
#